data_AF-A0A151TMP2-F1
#
_entry.id   AF-A0A151TMP2-F1
#
_cell.length_a   1.000
_cell.length_b   1.000
_cell.length_c   1.000
_cell.angle_alpha   90.00
_cell.angle_beta   90.00
_cell.angle_gamma   90.00
#
_symmetry.space_group_name_H-M   'P 1'
#
loop_
_entity.id
_entity.type
_entity.pdbx_description
1 polymer ?
#
loop_
_entity_poly.entity_id
_entity_poly.type
_entity_poly.pdbx_seq_one_letter_code
_entity_poly.pdbx_strand_id
1 'polypeptide(L)'
;MKDGELDQLYIKRRDQLKELVASIISPKIVQGKTLNGKEFVSFLEQILEALNKGEIPSTGSLVEVFNKNILEKCLKLYNEKMAKLVLPLPEESLQGAHDKSRDEVMQVFDQQHFGRHHAKKSVMQLDEEIQQVYKHVVLKNEYQSSKLCEGLYTRCEDIMDQLQVLKLPSLAKFNAGFLQCNRSFERECVGPSKTNYEQRMMKMLGKSRSLFIKEYNHRLFNWLVAFSLVMVVIGRFFIKFILIEIGAWALFIFLETYTRMFWSAEALYYNPVWHFIVATWETVVYSPVLDLDRWAIPLGVILSLFVLYWRCYGRKKYGSQWLLPLYRSNKNGPNRPRSD
;
A
#
# COMPACT_ATOMS: atom_id res chain seq x y z
N MET A 1 -48.87 -43.44 64.92
CA MET A 1 -49.87 -44.52 64.86
C MET A 1 -49.14 -45.81 64.62
N LYS A 2 -49.47 -46.85 65.39
CA LYS A 2 -48.94 -48.20 65.14
C LYS A 2 -49.81 -48.88 64.08
N ASP A 3 -49.25 -49.78 63.29
CA ASP A 3 -49.98 -50.45 62.20
C ASP A 3 -51.23 -51.21 62.70
N GLY A 4 -51.28 -51.61 63.97
CA GLY A 4 -52.48 -52.22 64.58
C GLY A 4 -53.66 -51.25 64.84
N GLU A 5 -53.45 -49.94 64.69
CA GLU A 5 -54.46 -48.87 64.88
C GLU A 5 -55.07 -48.40 63.53
N LEU A 6 -54.60 -48.97 62.40
CA LEU A 6 -55.00 -48.58 61.05
C LEU A 6 -55.92 -49.64 60.44
N ASP A 7 -56.80 -49.20 59.54
CA ASP A 7 -57.64 -50.08 58.74
C ASP A 7 -56.75 -51.05 57.92
N GLN A 8 -57.04 -52.34 58.01
CA GLN A 8 -56.36 -53.41 57.26
C GLN A 8 -56.35 -53.14 55.75
N LEU A 9 -57.42 -52.54 55.22
CA LEU A 9 -57.49 -52.17 53.80
C LEU A 9 -56.50 -51.05 53.45
N TYR A 10 -56.29 -50.09 54.36
CA TYR A 10 -55.32 -49.02 54.19
C TYR A 10 -53.89 -49.58 54.20
N ILE A 11 -53.56 -50.46 55.14
CA ILE A 11 -52.23 -51.09 55.24
C ILE A 11 -51.92 -51.83 53.94
N LYS A 12 -52.87 -52.64 53.45
CA LYS A 12 -52.72 -53.38 52.19
C LYS A 12 -52.48 -52.45 51.01
N ARG A 13 -53.23 -51.35 50.88
CA ARG A 13 -53.05 -50.38 49.78
C ARG A 13 -51.73 -49.60 49.89
N ARG A 14 -51.31 -49.24 51.10
CA ARG A 14 -50.02 -48.60 51.37
C ARG A 14 -48.86 -49.48 50.93
N ASP A 15 -48.92 -50.76 51.29
CA ASP A 15 -47.83 -51.69 50.98
C ASP A 15 -47.81 -52.04 49.47
N GLN A 16 -48.97 -52.16 48.83
CA GLN A 16 -49.07 -52.21 47.36
C GLN A 16 -48.46 -50.97 46.69
N LEU A 17 -48.69 -49.77 47.24
CA LEU A 17 -48.10 -48.54 46.72
C LEU A 17 -46.57 -48.52 46.88
N LYS A 18 -46.04 -49.02 48.00
CA LYS A 18 -44.58 -49.12 48.21
C LYS A 18 -43.94 -50.05 47.16
N GLU A 19 -44.54 -51.21 46.91
CA GLU A 19 -44.07 -52.15 45.89
C GLU A 19 -44.14 -51.52 44.49
N LEU A 20 -45.25 -50.86 44.17
CA LEU A 20 -45.42 -50.17 42.90
C LEU A 20 -44.38 -49.06 42.71
N VAL A 21 -44.18 -48.20 43.72
CA VAL A 21 -43.16 -47.15 43.67
C VAL A 21 -41.79 -47.79 43.48
N ALA A 22 -41.40 -48.78 44.29
CA ALA A 22 -40.12 -49.48 44.21
C ALA A 22 -39.86 -50.07 42.82
N SER A 23 -40.89 -50.56 42.13
CA SER A 23 -40.77 -51.12 40.78
C SER A 23 -40.59 -50.07 39.67
N ILE A 24 -40.96 -48.80 39.91
CA ILE A 24 -40.95 -47.73 38.91
C ILE A 24 -39.78 -46.74 39.12
N ILE A 25 -39.12 -46.76 40.27
CA ILE A 25 -38.05 -45.78 40.57
C ILE A 25 -36.88 -45.97 39.60
N SER A 26 -36.51 -44.89 38.92
CA SER A 26 -35.30 -44.79 38.11
C SER A 26 -34.42 -43.65 38.62
N PRO A 27 -33.09 -43.77 38.51
CA PRO A 27 -32.19 -42.72 38.97
C PRO A 27 -32.43 -41.44 38.17
N LYS A 28 -32.45 -40.30 38.86
CA LYS A 28 -32.61 -38.99 38.21
C LYS A 28 -31.33 -38.65 37.46
N ILE A 29 -31.42 -38.50 36.14
CA ILE A 29 -30.28 -38.18 35.29
C ILE A 29 -30.31 -36.68 34.95
N VAL A 30 -29.20 -35.99 35.19
CA VAL A 30 -28.98 -34.58 34.87
C VAL A 30 -27.61 -34.49 34.17
N GLN A 31 -27.54 -33.89 32.98
CA GLN A 31 -26.31 -33.78 32.17
C GLN A 31 -25.63 -35.14 31.83
N GLY A 32 -26.42 -36.18 31.60
CA GLY A 32 -25.91 -37.53 31.29
C GLY A 32 -25.27 -38.26 32.48
N LYS A 33 -25.33 -37.68 33.69
CA LYS A 33 -24.85 -38.29 34.94
C LYS A 33 -26.02 -38.49 35.90
N THR A 34 -25.94 -39.53 36.73
CA THR A 34 -26.90 -39.76 37.81
C THR A 34 -26.70 -38.74 38.91
N LEU A 35 -27.75 -38.00 39.26
CA LEU A 35 -27.71 -36.93 40.25
C LEU A 35 -27.40 -37.50 41.64
N ASN A 36 -26.29 -37.09 42.23
CA ASN A 36 -25.93 -37.49 43.60
C ASN A 36 -26.49 -36.49 44.64
N GLY A 37 -26.42 -36.85 45.93
CA GLY A 37 -26.97 -36.01 47.01
C GLY A 37 -26.34 -34.62 47.12
N LYS A 38 -25.03 -34.47 46.82
CA LYS A 38 -24.36 -33.16 46.86
C LYS A 38 -24.78 -32.28 45.69
N GLU A 39 -24.87 -32.86 44.50
CA GLU A 39 -25.36 -32.20 43.29
C GLU A 39 -26.81 -31.76 43.47
N PHE A 40 -27.65 -32.61 44.08
CA PHE A 40 -29.03 -32.27 44.40
C PHE A 40 -29.13 -31.08 45.36
N VAL A 41 -28.31 -31.03 46.43
CA VAL A 41 -28.30 -29.90 47.36
C VAL A 41 -27.87 -28.61 46.66
N SER A 42 -26.80 -28.66 45.86
CA SER A 42 -26.35 -27.49 45.10
C SER A 42 -27.39 -27.00 44.09
N PHE A 43 -28.15 -27.93 43.50
CA PHE A 43 -29.25 -27.64 42.59
C PHE A 43 -30.42 -26.97 43.32
N LEU A 44 -30.74 -27.45 44.52
CA LEU A 44 -31.83 -26.93 45.34
C LEU A 44 -31.51 -25.53 45.86
N GLU A 45 -30.26 -25.27 46.25
CA GLU A 45 -29.77 -23.94 46.67
C GLU A 45 -29.91 -22.92 45.53
N GLN A 46 -29.54 -23.28 44.30
CA GLN A 46 -29.69 -22.41 43.13
C GLN A 46 -31.15 -22.07 42.83
N ILE A 47 -32.06 -23.05 42.96
CA ILE A 47 -33.50 -22.82 42.81
C ILE A 47 -34.02 -21.88 43.90
N LEU A 48 -33.60 -22.08 45.14
CA LEU A 48 -33.97 -21.22 46.28
C LEU A 48 -33.46 -19.80 46.10
N GLU A 49 -32.24 -19.62 45.59
CA GLU A 49 -31.67 -18.31 45.35
C GLU A 49 -32.41 -17.57 44.21
N ALA A 50 -32.83 -18.29 43.18
CA ALA A 50 -33.66 -17.74 42.10
C ALA A 50 -35.06 -17.35 42.60
N LEU A 51 -35.71 -18.20 43.40
CA LEU A 51 -37.02 -17.93 44.01
C LEU A 51 -36.98 -16.73 44.98
N ASN A 52 -35.93 -16.63 45.80
CA ASN A 52 -35.76 -15.54 46.77
C ASN A 52 -35.52 -14.18 46.09
N LYS A 53 -35.08 -14.15 44.83
CA LYS A 53 -34.93 -12.92 44.03
C LYS A 53 -36.26 -12.45 43.39
N GLY A 54 -37.38 -13.13 43.65
CA GLY A 54 -38.73 -12.69 43.28
C GLY A 54 -39.18 -13.07 41.87
N GLU A 55 -38.36 -13.80 41.12
CA GLU A 55 -38.78 -14.41 39.86
C GLU A 55 -39.19 -15.86 40.18
N ILE A 56 -40.49 -16.19 40.16
CA ILE A 56 -40.90 -17.59 40.05
C ILE A 56 -40.69 -17.95 38.58
N PRO A 57 -39.62 -18.66 38.21
CA PRO A 57 -39.31 -18.86 36.82
C PRO A 57 -40.31 -19.91 36.33
N SER A 58 -41.05 -19.60 35.28
CA SER A 58 -41.61 -20.67 34.46
C SER A 58 -40.45 -21.58 34.04
N THR A 59 -40.71 -22.86 33.77
CA THR A 59 -39.65 -23.82 33.36
C THR A 59 -38.79 -23.30 32.19
N GLY A 60 -39.33 -22.40 31.36
CA GLY A 60 -38.58 -21.67 30.33
C GLY A 60 -37.58 -20.64 30.87
N SER A 61 -37.94 -19.83 31.87
CA SER A 61 -37.04 -18.81 32.45
C SER A 61 -35.84 -19.44 33.18
N LEU A 62 -36.05 -20.57 33.88
CA LEU A 62 -34.97 -21.29 34.54
C LEU A 62 -33.91 -21.77 33.53
N VAL A 63 -34.37 -22.32 32.38
CA VAL A 63 -33.50 -22.78 31.29
C VAL A 63 -32.71 -21.63 30.67
N GLU A 64 -33.31 -20.45 30.52
CA GLU A 64 -32.63 -19.26 30.00
C GLU A 64 -31.48 -18.81 30.91
N VAL A 65 -31.68 -18.80 32.23
CA VAL A 65 -30.63 -18.45 33.20
C VAL A 65 -29.45 -19.41 33.15
N PHE A 66 -29.71 -20.73 33.04
CA PHE A 66 -28.65 -21.73 32.91
C PHE A 66 -27.91 -21.63 31.57
N ASN A 67 -28.64 -21.40 30.48
CA ASN A 67 -28.05 -21.27 29.15
C ASN A 67 -27.26 -19.97 28.97
N LYS A 68 -27.57 -18.91 29.73
CA LYS A 68 -26.84 -17.63 29.68
C LYS A 68 -25.34 -17.79 29.94
N ASN A 69 -24.96 -18.53 30.98
CA ASN A 69 -23.55 -18.79 31.30
C ASN A 69 -22.83 -19.58 30.20
N ILE A 70 -23.55 -20.47 29.49
CA ILE A 70 -22.99 -21.25 28.38
C ILE A 70 -22.83 -20.35 27.15
N LEU A 71 -23.81 -19.49 26.88
CA LEU A 71 -23.80 -18.50 25.81
C LEU A 71 -22.59 -17.56 25.96
N GLU A 72 -22.35 -17.00 27.15
CA GLU A 72 -21.20 -16.14 27.41
C GLU A 72 -19.86 -16.85 27.18
N LYS A 73 -19.73 -18.13 27.58
CA LYS A 73 -18.53 -18.94 27.32
C LYS A 73 -18.34 -19.19 25.83
N CYS A 74 -19.41 -19.48 25.10
CA CYS A 74 -19.40 -19.71 23.65
C CYS A 74 -18.98 -18.44 22.90
N LEU A 75 -19.50 -17.28 23.27
CA LEU A 75 -19.11 -15.99 22.71
C LEU A 75 -17.66 -15.64 23.03
N LYS A 76 -17.19 -15.94 24.24
CA LYS A 76 -15.78 -15.76 24.58
C LYS A 76 -14.88 -16.61 23.69
N LEU A 77 -15.23 -17.88 23.49
CA LEU A 77 -14.50 -18.78 22.60
C LEU A 77 -14.50 -18.28 21.14
N TYR A 78 -15.63 -17.79 20.65
CA TYR A 78 -15.73 -17.18 19.33
C TYR A 78 -14.83 -15.95 19.20
N ASN A 79 -14.89 -15.04 20.18
CA ASN A 79 -14.05 -13.84 20.24
C ASN A 79 -12.55 -14.17 20.25
N GLU A 80 -12.13 -15.16 21.04
CA GLU A 80 -10.73 -15.60 21.09
C GLU A 80 -10.25 -16.17 19.74
N LYS A 81 -11.11 -16.88 19.01
CA LYS A 81 -10.79 -17.37 17.65
C LYS A 81 -10.68 -16.24 16.65
N MET A 82 -11.65 -15.32 16.65
CA MET A 82 -11.63 -14.14 15.77
C MET A 82 -10.45 -13.22 16.07
N ALA A 83 -10.06 -13.07 17.33
CA ALA A 83 -8.93 -12.23 17.74
C ALA A 83 -7.56 -12.78 17.31
N LYS A 84 -7.45 -14.08 17.04
CA LYS A 84 -6.21 -14.71 16.53
C LYS A 84 -5.97 -14.42 15.04
N LEU A 85 -6.98 -13.92 14.32
CA LEU A 85 -6.84 -13.59 12.90
C LEU A 85 -5.97 -12.34 12.72
N VAL A 86 -4.98 -12.42 11.84
CA VAL A 86 -4.15 -11.29 11.45
C VAL A 86 -4.86 -10.54 10.33
N LEU A 87 -5.42 -9.37 10.65
CA LEU A 87 -6.08 -8.49 9.68
C LEU A 87 -5.03 -7.57 8.99
N PRO A 88 -5.24 -7.14 7.74
CA PRO A 88 -6.41 -7.38 6.90
C PRO A 88 -6.38 -8.71 6.12
N LEU A 89 -7.56 -9.29 5.90
CA LEU A 89 -7.77 -10.53 5.14
C LEU A 89 -8.73 -10.31 3.96
N PRO A 90 -8.61 -11.12 2.88
CA PRO A 90 -9.63 -11.21 1.84
C PRO A 90 -10.98 -11.61 2.42
N GLU A 91 -12.07 -11.13 1.80
CA GLU A 91 -13.43 -11.35 2.27
C GLU A 91 -13.78 -12.83 2.35
N GLU A 92 -13.42 -13.63 1.34
CA GLU A 92 -13.64 -15.08 1.33
C GLU A 92 -12.91 -15.80 2.48
N SER A 93 -11.68 -15.38 2.79
CA SER A 93 -10.89 -15.97 3.88
C SER A 93 -11.45 -15.60 5.26
N LEU A 94 -11.92 -14.37 5.41
CA LEU A 94 -12.56 -13.91 6.64
C LEU A 94 -13.91 -14.61 6.87
N GLN A 95 -14.71 -14.74 5.81
CA GLN A 95 -16.00 -15.45 5.84
C GLN A 95 -15.80 -16.94 6.17
N GLY A 96 -14.84 -17.62 5.52
CA GLY A 96 -14.54 -19.01 5.83
C GLY A 96 -14.05 -19.22 7.28
N ALA A 97 -13.28 -18.27 7.83
CA ALA A 97 -12.88 -18.30 9.23
C ALA A 97 -14.07 -18.08 10.19
N HIS A 98 -14.99 -17.18 9.82
CA HIS A 98 -16.24 -16.96 10.54
C HIS A 98 -17.10 -18.21 10.58
N ASP A 99 -17.41 -18.79 9.42
CA ASP A 99 -18.29 -19.96 9.29
C ASP A 99 -17.73 -21.14 10.09
N LYS A 100 -16.43 -21.43 9.95
CA LYS A 100 -15.76 -22.47 10.74
C LYS A 100 -15.84 -22.22 12.24
N SER A 101 -15.56 -21.00 12.69
CA SER A 101 -15.58 -20.69 14.12
C SER A 101 -16.99 -20.70 14.69
N ARG A 102 -17.98 -20.26 13.90
CA ARG A 102 -19.39 -20.29 14.24
C ARG A 102 -19.89 -21.72 14.38
N ASP A 103 -19.57 -22.60 13.43
CA ASP A 103 -19.99 -24.00 13.47
C ASP A 103 -19.37 -24.74 14.68
N GLU A 104 -18.08 -24.50 14.96
CA GLU A 104 -17.42 -25.07 16.14
C GLU A 104 -18.05 -24.58 17.46
N VAL A 105 -18.41 -23.29 17.54
CA VAL A 105 -19.06 -22.72 18.74
C VAL A 105 -20.49 -23.22 18.88
N MET A 106 -21.22 -23.35 17.77
CA MET A 106 -22.59 -23.89 17.76
C MET A 106 -22.61 -25.35 18.19
N GLN A 107 -21.61 -26.15 17.77
CA GLN A 107 -21.46 -27.53 18.21
C GLN A 107 -21.17 -27.63 19.71
N VAL A 108 -20.32 -26.75 20.25
CA VAL A 108 -20.04 -26.69 21.70
C VAL A 108 -21.30 -26.29 22.49
N PHE A 109 -22.06 -25.33 21.96
CA PHE A 109 -23.33 -24.94 22.57
C PHE A 109 -24.32 -26.10 22.57
N ASP A 110 -24.48 -26.80 21.44
CA ASP A 110 -25.42 -27.94 21.29
C ASP A 110 -25.16 -29.07 22.29
N GLN A 111 -23.90 -29.31 22.63
CA GLN A 111 -23.51 -30.34 23.60
C GLN A 111 -23.77 -29.95 25.06
N GLN A 112 -23.85 -28.66 25.37
CA GLN A 112 -23.87 -28.16 26.76
C GLN A 112 -25.21 -27.54 27.18
N HIS A 113 -26.05 -27.09 26.23
CA HIS A 113 -27.30 -26.40 26.57
C HIS A 113 -28.33 -27.28 27.27
N PHE A 114 -29.19 -26.62 28.02
CA PHE A 114 -30.30 -27.23 28.73
C PHE A 114 -31.62 -27.00 27.98
N GLY A 115 -32.47 -28.04 27.97
CA GLY A 115 -33.87 -27.97 27.54
C GLY A 115 -34.10 -28.04 26.02
N ARG A 116 -34.38 -29.23 25.48
CA ARG A 116 -34.58 -29.47 24.02
C ARG A 116 -35.62 -28.56 23.33
N HIS A 117 -36.70 -28.17 24.01
CA HIS A 117 -37.74 -27.29 23.43
C HIS A 117 -37.58 -25.81 23.79
N HIS A 118 -37.00 -25.49 24.95
CA HIS A 118 -36.81 -24.10 25.40
C HIS A 118 -35.45 -23.50 24.98
N ALA A 119 -34.49 -24.31 24.55
CA ALA A 119 -33.17 -23.87 24.08
C ALA A 119 -33.21 -23.12 22.73
N LYS A 120 -34.29 -23.25 21.93
CA LYS A 120 -34.37 -22.61 20.61
C LYS A 120 -34.16 -21.09 20.69
N LYS A 121 -34.69 -20.44 21.74
CA LYS A 121 -34.48 -19.00 21.98
C LYS A 121 -33.02 -18.69 22.26
N SER A 122 -32.36 -19.47 23.12
CA SER A 122 -30.94 -19.30 23.46
C SER A 122 -30.02 -19.56 22.26
N VAL A 123 -30.35 -20.51 21.38
CA VAL A 123 -29.63 -20.75 20.12
C VAL A 123 -29.73 -19.53 19.20
N MET A 124 -30.93 -18.99 19.01
CA MET A 124 -31.12 -17.79 18.19
C MET A 124 -30.37 -16.58 18.77
N GLN A 125 -30.40 -16.42 20.09
CA GLN A 125 -29.66 -15.35 20.77
C GLN A 125 -28.15 -15.49 20.57
N LEU A 126 -27.60 -16.70 20.69
CA LEU A 126 -26.17 -16.94 20.45
C LEU A 126 -25.79 -16.60 19.00
N ASP A 127 -26.60 -17.02 18.03
CA ASP A 127 -26.36 -16.72 16.61
C ASP A 127 -26.38 -15.20 16.35
N GLU A 128 -27.36 -14.49 16.92
CA GLU A 128 -27.46 -13.04 16.80
C GLU A 128 -26.24 -12.32 17.41
N GLU A 129 -25.81 -12.71 18.60
CA GLU A 129 -24.63 -12.12 19.26
C GLU A 129 -23.33 -12.44 18.49
N ILE A 130 -23.20 -13.66 17.92
CA ILE A 130 -22.09 -14.01 17.02
C ILE A 130 -22.08 -13.11 15.78
N GLN A 131 -23.24 -12.88 15.16
CA GLN A 131 -23.36 -12.01 14.00
C GLN A 131 -23.03 -10.55 14.33
N GLN A 132 -23.40 -10.05 15.52
CA GLN A 132 -23.02 -8.72 15.97
C GLN A 132 -21.50 -8.57 16.13
N VAL A 133 -20.85 -9.55 16.78
CA VAL A 133 -19.38 -9.56 16.91
C VAL A 133 -18.72 -9.64 15.53
N TYR A 134 -19.25 -10.48 14.64
CA TYR A 134 -18.71 -10.63 13.29
C TYR A 134 -18.75 -9.31 12.50
N LYS A 135 -19.86 -8.56 12.57
CA LYS A 135 -19.96 -7.22 11.96
C LYS A 135 -18.86 -6.28 12.44
N HIS A 136 -18.54 -6.30 13.74
CA HIS A 136 -17.42 -5.52 14.28
C HIS A 136 -16.06 -5.95 13.71
N VAL A 137 -15.84 -7.26 13.54
CA VAL A 137 -14.60 -7.79 12.93
C VAL A 137 -14.51 -7.40 11.46
N VAL A 138 -15.60 -7.48 10.70
CA VAL A 138 -15.67 -7.04 9.29
C VAL A 138 -15.34 -5.56 9.17
N LEU A 139 -15.95 -4.71 9.98
CA LEU A 139 -15.67 -3.27 9.98
C LEU A 139 -14.20 -2.98 10.32
N LYS A 140 -13.63 -3.70 11.30
CA LYS A 140 -12.22 -3.59 11.65
C LYS A 140 -11.32 -4.04 10.49
N ASN A 141 -11.68 -5.10 9.78
CA ASN A 141 -10.96 -5.60 8.61
C ASN A 141 -10.96 -4.57 7.47
N GLU A 142 -12.13 -3.99 7.17
CA GLU A 142 -12.29 -2.95 6.16
C GLU A 142 -11.47 -1.69 6.50
N TYR A 143 -11.48 -1.26 7.76
CA TYR A 143 -10.67 -0.14 8.21
C TYR A 143 -9.16 -0.40 8.04
N GLN A 144 -8.68 -1.57 8.46
CA GLN A 144 -7.26 -1.92 8.33
C GLN A 144 -6.84 -2.09 6.86
N SER A 145 -7.70 -2.70 6.03
CA SER A 145 -7.48 -2.82 4.59
C SER A 145 -7.40 -1.45 3.93
N SER A 146 -8.34 -0.56 4.25
CA SER A 146 -8.35 0.82 3.74
C SER A 146 -7.09 1.56 4.13
N LYS A 147 -6.69 1.51 5.40
CA LYS A 147 -5.47 2.18 5.89
C LYS A 147 -4.20 1.67 5.20
N LEU A 148 -4.09 0.37 4.99
CA LEU A 148 -2.96 -0.25 4.31
C LEU A 148 -2.88 0.20 2.85
N CYS A 149 -3.98 0.06 2.10
CA CYS A 149 -4.03 0.39 0.69
C CYS A 149 -3.92 1.90 0.42
N GLU A 150 -4.46 2.74 1.31
CA GLU A 150 -4.28 4.19 1.29
C GLU A 150 -2.80 4.57 1.48
N GLY A 151 -2.13 3.98 2.48
CA GLY A 151 -0.70 4.23 2.69
C GLY A 151 0.17 3.85 1.50
N LEU A 152 -0.16 2.74 0.82
CA LEU A 152 0.51 2.34 -0.43
C LEU A 152 0.20 3.30 -1.57
N TYR A 153 -1.05 3.72 -1.72
CA TYR A 153 -1.48 4.70 -2.72
C TYR A 153 -0.74 6.03 -2.55
N THR A 154 -0.68 6.59 -1.33
CA THR A 154 0.02 7.85 -1.05
C THR A 154 1.51 7.73 -1.31
N ARG A 155 2.15 6.61 -0.92
CA ARG A 155 3.56 6.37 -1.25
C ARG A 155 3.80 6.35 -2.75
N CYS A 156 2.89 5.73 -3.51
CA CYS A 156 2.98 5.72 -4.96
C CYS A 156 2.83 7.15 -5.52
N GLU A 157 1.86 7.91 -5.03
CA GLU A 157 1.65 9.32 -5.39
C GLU A 157 2.91 10.16 -5.15
N ASP A 158 3.53 10.04 -3.97
CA ASP A 158 4.78 10.74 -3.63
C ASP A 158 5.93 10.39 -4.59
N ILE A 159 6.08 9.12 -4.96
CA ILE A 159 7.09 8.67 -5.94
C ILE A 159 6.81 9.31 -7.31
N MET A 160 5.55 9.32 -7.74
CA MET A 160 5.17 9.91 -9.03
C MET A 160 5.39 11.42 -9.06
N ASP A 161 5.14 12.13 -7.96
CA ASP A 161 5.36 13.56 -7.84
C ASP A 161 6.85 13.90 -7.82
N GLN A 162 7.67 13.12 -7.12
CA GLN A 162 9.13 13.26 -7.16
C GLN A 162 9.69 13.07 -8.58
N LEU A 163 9.17 12.09 -9.33
CA LEU A 163 9.59 11.83 -10.70
C LEU A 163 9.18 12.94 -11.68
N GLN A 164 8.10 13.68 -11.40
CA GLN A 164 7.67 14.83 -12.21
C GLN A 164 8.58 16.07 -12.05
N VAL A 165 9.23 16.23 -10.89
CA VAL A 165 10.06 17.41 -10.56
C VAL A 165 11.53 17.24 -10.97
N LEU A 166 11.92 16.08 -11.50
CA LEU A 166 13.28 15.83 -11.97
C LEU A 166 13.73 16.90 -13.00
N LYS A 167 14.98 17.36 -12.86
CA LYS A 167 15.56 18.42 -13.70
C LYS A 167 15.71 17.95 -15.15
N LEU A 168 16.15 16.71 -15.34
CA LEU A 168 16.10 16.02 -16.62
C LEU A 168 14.96 15.01 -16.60
N PRO A 169 13.83 15.32 -17.27
CA PRO A 169 12.71 14.40 -17.29
C PRO A 169 13.07 13.21 -18.19
N SER A 170 12.78 11.99 -17.73
CA SER A 170 13.04 10.75 -18.48
C SER A 170 11.84 9.82 -18.41
N LEU A 171 11.39 9.36 -19.57
CA LEU A 171 10.24 8.48 -19.72
C LEU A 171 10.57 7.08 -19.17
N ALA A 172 11.80 6.61 -19.34
CA ALA A 172 12.26 5.33 -18.79
C ALA A 172 12.15 5.27 -17.26
N LYS A 173 12.65 6.28 -16.53
CA LYS A 173 12.57 6.31 -15.05
C LYS A 173 11.11 6.42 -14.58
N PHE A 174 10.31 7.23 -15.25
CA PHE A 174 8.88 7.34 -14.97
C PHE A 174 8.16 5.98 -15.13
N ASN A 175 8.39 5.27 -16.23
CA ASN A 175 7.80 3.95 -16.48
C ASN A 175 8.30 2.88 -15.50
N ALA A 176 9.57 2.94 -15.09
CA ALA A 176 10.11 2.05 -14.07
C ALA A 176 9.44 2.28 -12.70
N GLY A 177 9.29 3.54 -12.29
CA GLY A 177 8.55 3.92 -11.08
C GLY A 177 7.10 3.47 -11.13
N PHE A 178 6.42 3.70 -12.26
CA PHE A 178 5.05 3.23 -12.50
C PHE A 178 4.92 1.72 -12.29
N LEU A 179 5.80 0.92 -12.92
CA LEU A 179 5.79 -0.53 -12.80
C LEU A 179 6.09 -1.00 -11.37
N GLN A 180 6.98 -0.31 -10.67
CA GLN A 180 7.29 -0.59 -9.27
C GLN A 180 6.08 -0.34 -8.37
N CYS A 181 5.41 0.81 -8.54
CA CYS A 181 4.19 1.16 -7.80
C CYS A 181 3.07 0.13 -8.04
N ASN A 182 2.82 -0.22 -9.30
CA ASN A 182 1.79 -1.19 -9.65
C ASN A 182 2.05 -2.57 -9.02
N ARG A 183 3.30 -3.06 -9.08
CA ARG A 183 3.68 -4.34 -8.48
C ARG A 183 3.64 -4.34 -6.96
N SER A 184 4.08 -3.25 -6.32
CA SER A 184 4.03 -3.13 -4.85
C SER A 184 2.60 -3.11 -4.36
N PHE A 185 1.73 -2.32 -5.00
CA PHE A 185 0.31 -2.27 -4.66
C PHE A 185 -0.37 -3.63 -4.82
N GLU A 186 -0.17 -4.32 -5.95
CA GLU A 186 -0.82 -5.61 -6.22
C GLU A 186 -0.45 -6.68 -5.18
N ARG A 187 0.81 -6.66 -4.71
CA ARG A 187 1.36 -7.63 -3.74
C ARG A 187 1.01 -7.30 -2.29
N GLU A 188 1.04 -6.02 -1.92
CA GLU A 188 0.93 -5.60 -0.51
C GLU A 188 -0.50 -5.20 -0.11
N CYS A 189 -1.33 -4.66 -1.03
CA CYS A 189 -2.71 -4.29 -0.73
C CYS A 189 -3.61 -5.55 -0.71
N VAL A 190 -4.24 -5.80 0.43
CA VAL A 190 -5.10 -6.96 0.70
C VAL A 190 -6.38 -6.53 1.41
N GLY A 191 -7.48 -7.22 1.12
CA GLY A 191 -8.77 -7.06 1.78
C GLY A 191 -9.84 -6.40 0.91
N PRO A 192 -11.00 -6.08 1.49
CA PRO A 192 -12.18 -5.62 0.74
C PRO A 192 -11.95 -4.29 0.02
N SER A 193 -11.08 -3.42 0.54
CA SER A 193 -10.83 -2.10 -0.04
C SER A 193 -9.94 -2.13 -1.28
N LYS A 194 -9.34 -3.29 -1.62
CA LYS A 194 -8.38 -3.42 -2.72
C LYS A 194 -8.94 -2.95 -4.06
N THR A 195 -10.14 -3.42 -4.44
CA THR A 195 -10.74 -3.14 -5.74
C THR A 195 -11.02 -1.65 -5.94
N ASN A 196 -11.50 -0.96 -4.90
CA ASN A 196 -11.76 0.47 -4.91
C ASN A 196 -10.45 1.28 -5.06
N TYR A 197 -9.44 0.95 -4.26
CA TYR A 197 -8.14 1.63 -4.34
C TYR A 197 -7.38 1.31 -5.63
N GLU A 198 -7.54 0.12 -6.20
CA GLU A 198 -6.95 -0.26 -7.49
C GLU A 198 -7.48 0.63 -8.62
N GLN A 199 -8.80 0.83 -8.69
CA GLN A 199 -9.42 1.73 -9.66
C GLN A 199 -8.92 3.18 -9.48
N ARG A 200 -8.88 3.66 -8.23
CA ARG A 200 -8.37 5.00 -7.90
C ARG A 200 -6.90 5.16 -8.30
N MET A 201 -6.08 4.16 -8.02
CA MET A 201 -4.66 4.15 -8.35
C MET A 201 -4.44 4.16 -9.86
N MET A 202 -5.12 3.29 -10.61
CA MET A 202 -5.01 3.25 -12.08
C MET A 202 -5.41 4.58 -12.72
N LYS A 203 -6.45 5.25 -12.18
CA LYS A 203 -6.85 6.59 -12.63
C LYS A 203 -5.79 7.65 -12.32
N MET A 204 -5.23 7.66 -11.11
CA MET A 204 -4.16 8.58 -10.71
C MET A 204 -2.92 8.38 -11.57
N LEU A 205 -2.47 7.14 -11.72
CA LEU A 205 -1.31 6.77 -12.52
C LEU A 205 -1.50 7.14 -14.01
N GLY A 206 -2.69 6.91 -14.57
CA GLY A 206 -3.02 7.33 -15.93
C GLY A 206 -2.98 8.85 -16.12
N LYS A 207 -3.50 9.61 -15.14
CA LYS A 207 -3.47 11.09 -15.15
C LYS A 207 -2.03 11.61 -14.99
N SER A 208 -1.25 11.07 -14.06
CA SER A 208 0.15 11.46 -13.86
C SER A 208 0.96 11.18 -15.13
N ARG A 209 0.73 10.05 -15.81
CA ARG A 209 1.41 9.70 -17.06
C ARG A 209 1.11 10.69 -18.19
N SER A 210 -0.15 11.05 -18.40
CA SER A 210 -0.51 11.99 -19.47
C SER A 210 0.03 13.40 -19.20
N LEU A 211 -0.03 13.86 -17.94
CA LEU A 211 0.57 15.12 -17.52
C LEU A 211 2.09 15.11 -17.70
N PHE A 212 2.76 14.05 -17.27
CA PHE A 212 4.21 13.90 -17.44
C PHE A 212 4.62 13.93 -18.91
N ILE A 213 3.94 13.19 -19.79
CA ILE A 213 4.26 13.18 -21.23
C ILE A 213 4.07 14.57 -21.85
N LYS A 214 3.01 15.30 -21.48
CA LYS A 214 2.75 16.65 -21.97
C LYS A 214 3.86 17.62 -21.54
N GLU A 215 4.19 17.64 -20.25
CA GLU A 215 5.24 18.51 -19.70
C GLU A 215 6.63 18.14 -20.23
N TYR A 216 6.93 16.83 -20.33
CA TYR A 216 8.16 16.30 -20.92
C TYR A 216 8.35 16.79 -22.35
N ASN A 217 7.34 16.62 -23.21
CA ASN A 217 7.43 17.01 -24.61
C ASN A 217 7.59 18.53 -24.76
N HIS A 218 6.89 19.31 -23.93
CA HIS A 218 7.00 20.77 -23.94
C HIS A 218 8.40 21.24 -23.50
N ARG A 219 8.95 20.66 -22.43
CA ARG A 219 10.32 20.94 -21.98
C ARG A 219 11.36 20.53 -23.02
N LEU A 220 11.22 19.34 -23.60
CA LEU A 220 12.13 18.85 -24.64
C LEU A 220 12.12 19.77 -25.85
N PHE A 221 10.93 20.20 -26.30
CA PHE A 221 10.79 21.15 -27.39
C PHE A 221 11.54 22.46 -27.10
N ASN A 222 11.31 23.05 -25.92
CA ASN A 222 12.00 24.29 -25.52
C ASN A 222 13.52 24.12 -25.44
N TRP A 223 13.99 22.99 -24.91
CA TRP A 223 15.42 22.64 -24.89
C TRP A 223 16.00 22.50 -26.29
N LEU A 224 15.28 21.87 -27.22
CA LEU A 224 15.72 21.72 -28.62
C LEU A 224 15.82 23.07 -29.33
N VAL A 225 14.85 23.97 -29.12
CA VAL A 225 14.89 25.33 -29.67
C VAL A 225 16.10 26.09 -29.11
N ALA A 226 16.28 26.11 -27.78
CA ALA A 226 17.43 26.76 -27.16
C ALA A 226 18.77 26.16 -27.63
N PHE A 227 18.86 24.82 -27.71
CA PHE A 227 20.04 24.11 -28.18
C PHE A 227 20.39 24.47 -29.62
N SER A 228 19.39 24.57 -30.50
CA SER A 228 19.63 24.95 -31.90
C SER A 228 20.25 26.35 -32.03
N LEU A 229 19.78 27.34 -31.26
CA LEU A 229 20.36 28.69 -31.23
C LEU A 229 21.79 28.70 -30.69
N VAL A 230 22.05 27.96 -29.61
CA VAL A 230 23.41 27.82 -29.05
C VAL A 230 24.35 27.18 -30.06
N MET A 231 23.90 26.15 -30.79
CA MET A 231 24.71 25.49 -31.82
C MET A 231 25.02 26.39 -33.01
N VAL A 232 24.14 27.32 -33.39
CA VAL A 232 24.45 28.36 -34.39
C VAL A 232 25.63 29.23 -33.92
N VAL A 233 25.60 29.69 -32.68
CA VAL A 233 26.69 30.50 -32.09
C VAL A 233 27.98 29.69 -32.03
N ILE A 234 27.93 28.44 -31.56
CA ILE A 234 29.13 27.58 -31.47
C ILE A 234 29.72 27.28 -32.85
N GLY A 235 28.87 26.92 -33.82
CA GLY A 235 29.28 26.64 -35.19
C GLY A 235 29.98 27.84 -35.83
N ARG A 236 29.43 29.04 -35.64
CA ARG A 236 29.96 30.28 -36.21
C ARG A 236 31.26 30.75 -35.54
N PHE A 237 31.34 30.70 -34.22
CA PHE A 237 32.43 31.35 -33.48
C PHE A 237 33.58 30.41 -33.07
N PHE A 238 33.30 29.13 -32.82
CA PHE A 238 34.29 28.21 -32.26
C PHE A 238 34.80 27.19 -33.29
N ILE A 239 33.88 26.49 -33.96
CA ILE A 239 34.24 25.37 -34.85
C ILE A 239 34.48 25.89 -36.30
N LYS A 240 33.88 27.02 -36.68
CA LYS A 240 33.93 27.60 -38.04
C LYS A 240 33.52 26.61 -39.12
N PHE A 241 32.56 25.74 -38.82
CA PHE A 241 32.12 24.68 -39.72
C PHE A 241 30.71 24.98 -40.25
N ILE A 242 30.65 25.35 -41.53
CA ILE A 242 29.44 25.87 -42.18
C ILE A 242 28.30 24.85 -42.22
N LEU A 243 28.60 23.55 -42.32
CA LEU A 243 27.54 22.52 -42.35
C LEU A 243 26.79 22.39 -41.02
N ILE A 244 27.48 22.58 -39.88
CA ILE A 244 26.82 22.59 -38.56
C ILE A 244 25.92 23.83 -38.42
N GLU A 245 26.37 24.97 -38.94
CA GLU A 245 25.58 26.20 -38.94
C GLU A 245 24.31 26.05 -39.81
N ILE A 246 24.43 25.53 -41.04
CA ILE A 246 23.28 25.27 -41.92
C ILE A 246 22.31 24.27 -41.27
N GLY A 247 22.83 23.20 -40.68
CA GLY A 247 22.01 22.20 -39.99
C GLY A 247 21.27 22.76 -38.77
N ALA A 248 21.93 23.61 -37.97
CA ALA A 248 21.32 24.23 -36.80
C ALA A 248 20.24 25.26 -37.18
N TRP A 249 20.46 26.06 -38.23
CA TRP A 249 19.45 26.97 -38.78
C TRP A 249 18.25 26.22 -39.35
N ALA A 250 18.49 25.14 -40.11
CA ALA A 250 17.43 24.31 -40.65
C ALA A 250 16.56 23.71 -39.53
N LEU A 251 17.19 23.21 -38.45
CA LEU A 251 16.49 22.68 -37.28
C LEU A 251 15.67 23.77 -36.55
N PHE A 252 16.26 24.95 -36.34
CA PHE A 252 15.57 26.07 -35.68
C PHE A 252 14.35 26.53 -36.47
N ILE A 253 14.52 26.76 -37.78
CA ILE A 253 13.43 27.16 -38.67
C ILE A 253 12.35 26.08 -38.69
N PHE A 254 12.73 24.80 -38.76
CA PHE A 254 11.78 23.69 -38.72
C PHE A 254 10.94 23.72 -37.42
N LEU A 255 11.58 23.84 -36.26
CA LEU A 255 10.89 23.85 -34.96
C LEU A 255 9.94 25.07 -34.81
N GLU A 256 10.38 26.27 -35.18
CA GLU A 256 9.55 27.50 -35.12
C GLU A 256 8.44 27.54 -36.18
N THR A 257 8.72 27.09 -37.40
CA THR A 257 7.71 27.08 -38.47
C THR A 257 6.62 26.05 -38.16
N TYR A 258 7.01 24.89 -37.60
CA TYR A 258 6.06 23.84 -37.24
C TYR A 258 5.05 24.31 -36.19
N THR A 259 5.49 24.99 -35.13
CA THR A 259 4.58 25.49 -34.08
C THR A 259 3.67 26.60 -34.56
N ARG A 260 4.14 27.47 -35.46
CA ARG A 260 3.33 28.54 -36.07
C ARG A 260 2.31 28.02 -37.09
N MET A 261 2.64 26.96 -37.81
CA MET A 261 1.77 26.40 -38.86
C MET A 261 0.60 25.60 -38.27
N PHE A 262 0.81 24.85 -37.20
CA PHE A 262 -0.21 23.97 -36.60
C PHE A 262 -0.89 24.54 -35.35
N TRP A 263 -0.59 25.80 -34.98
CA TRP A 263 -1.13 26.52 -33.81
C TRP A 263 -0.92 25.84 -32.43
N SER A 264 -0.42 24.60 -32.40
CA SER A 264 -0.07 23.83 -31.20
C SER A 264 1.07 22.85 -31.49
N ALA A 265 1.96 22.66 -30.52
CA ALA A 265 3.01 21.64 -30.58
C ALA A 265 2.47 20.21 -30.37
N GLU A 266 1.20 20.06 -29.96
CA GLU A 266 0.60 18.76 -29.65
C GLU A 266 0.45 17.87 -30.90
N ALA A 267 0.26 18.46 -32.08
CA ALA A 267 0.24 17.73 -33.36
C ALA A 267 1.61 17.12 -33.72
N LEU A 268 2.72 17.71 -33.25
CA LEU A 268 4.07 17.19 -33.47
C LEU A 268 4.29 15.90 -32.68
N TYR A 269 3.71 15.81 -31.49
CA TYR A 269 4.01 14.74 -30.53
C TYR A 269 3.55 13.35 -30.99
N TYR A 270 2.59 13.29 -31.91
CA TYR A 270 2.08 12.04 -32.50
C TYR A 270 2.80 11.65 -33.81
N ASN A 271 3.74 12.47 -34.30
CA ASN A 271 4.46 12.19 -35.53
C ASN A 271 5.62 11.20 -35.29
N PRO A 272 5.86 10.21 -36.17
CA PRO A 272 6.98 9.28 -36.04
C PRO A 272 8.36 9.97 -35.96
N VAL A 273 8.54 11.14 -36.58
CA VAL A 273 9.78 11.92 -36.50
C VAL A 273 10.03 12.42 -35.08
N TRP A 274 8.99 12.83 -34.35
CA TRP A 274 9.12 13.25 -32.95
C TRP A 274 9.50 12.07 -32.06
N HIS A 275 8.91 10.89 -32.26
CA HIS A 275 9.29 9.68 -31.53
C HIS A 275 10.75 9.30 -31.75
N PHE A 276 11.29 9.49 -32.96
CA PHE A 276 12.71 9.30 -33.23
C PHE A 276 13.61 10.30 -32.48
N ILE A 277 13.22 11.58 -32.42
CA ILE A 277 13.92 12.62 -31.65
C ILE A 277 13.89 12.28 -30.15
N VAL A 278 12.73 11.91 -29.62
CA VAL A 278 12.55 11.48 -28.22
C VAL A 278 13.43 10.27 -27.92
N ALA A 279 13.46 9.25 -28.79
CA ALA A 279 14.31 8.06 -28.59
C ALA A 279 15.81 8.39 -28.62
N THR A 280 16.22 9.30 -29.50
CA THR A 280 17.61 9.77 -29.58
C THR A 280 17.98 10.56 -28.31
N TRP A 281 17.09 11.43 -27.84
CA TRP A 281 17.27 12.17 -26.59
C TRP A 281 17.33 11.24 -25.37
N GLU A 282 16.42 10.28 -25.26
CA GLU A 282 16.42 9.26 -24.20
C GLU A 282 17.75 8.49 -24.21
N THR A 283 18.28 8.11 -25.37
CA THR A 283 19.58 7.41 -25.47
C THR A 283 20.75 8.28 -25.00
N VAL A 284 20.70 9.59 -25.27
CA VAL A 284 21.76 10.54 -24.90
C VAL A 284 21.70 10.90 -23.41
N VAL A 285 20.51 11.15 -22.87
CA VAL A 285 20.29 11.57 -21.48
C VAL A 285 20.29 10.39 -20.51
N TYR A 286 19.81 9.23 -20.97
CA TYR A 286 19.77 7.97 -20.22
C TYR A 286 20.71 6.95 -20.87
N SER A 287 22.02 7.17 -20.70
CA SER A 287 23.02 6.13 -20.95
C SER A 287 23.17 5.29 -19.68
N PRO A 288 23.18 3.94 -19.76
CA PRO A 288 23.44 3.08 -18.60
C PRO A 288 24.81 3.33 -17.93
N VAL A 289 25.68 4.13 -18.55
CA VAL A 289 27.02 4.47 -18.06
C VAL A 289 27.10 5.91 -17.51
N LEU A 290 26.20 6.82 -17.92
CA LEU A 290 26.24 8.24 -17.54
C LEU A 290 24.83 8.77 -17.28
N ASP A 291 24.44 8.78 -16.00
CA ASP A 291 23.21 9.42 -15.53
C ASP A 291 23.44 10.95 -15.58
N LEU A 292 23.13 11.61 -16.71
CA LEU A 292 23.42 13.04 -16.89
C LEU A 292 22.74 13.93 -15.85
N ASP A 293 21.63 13.50 -15.25
CA ASP A 293 20.97 14.26 -14.18
C ASP A 293 21.87 14.45 -12.95
N ARG A 294 22.73 13.47 -12.69
CA ARG A 294 23.70 13.49 -11.58
C ARG A 294 25.08 14.01 -12.01
N TRP A 295 25.44 13.83 -13.28
CA TRP A 295 26.79 14.09 -13.80
C TRP A 295 26.92 15.33 -14.69
N ALA A 296 25.82 15.98 -15.11
CA ALA A 296 25.87 17.17 -15.97
C ALA A 296 26.62 18.34 -15.33
N ILE A 297 26.41 18.58 -14.02
CA ILE A 297 27.11 19.64 -13.29
C ILE A 297 28.61 19.33 -13.15
N PRO A 298 29.03 18.13 -12.67
CA PRO A 298 30.44 17.73 -12.65
C PRO A 298 31.12 17.83 -14.03
N LEU A 299 30.48 17.34 -15.08
CA LEU A 299 31.04 17.37 -16.44
C LEU A 299 31.19 18.80 -16.96
N GLY A 300 30.21 19.67 -16.69
CA GLY A 300 30.30 21.10 -17.04
C GLY A 300 31.45 21.80 -16.32
N VAL A 301 31.66 21.52 -15.04
CA VAL A 301 32.79 22.06 -14.26
C VAL A 301 34.12 21.57 -14.83
N ILE A 302 34.25 20.27 -15.12
CA ILE A 302 35.46 19.70 -15.73
C ILE A 302 35.76 20.35 -17.09
N LEU A 303 34.76 20.50 -17.95
CA LEU A 303 34.89 21.16 -19.26
C LEU A 303 35.34 22.63 -19.12
N SER A 304 34.74 23.38 -18.19
CA SER A 304 35.14 24.77 -17.95
C SER A 304 36.57 24.89 -17.43
N LEU A 305 36.99 24.01 -16.51
CA LEU A 305 38.37 23.93 -16.04
C LEU A 305 39.33 23.56 -17.17
N PHE A 306 38.94 22.66 -18.07
CA PHE A 306 39.75 22.27 -19.23
C PHE A 306 39.90 23.42 -20.23
N VAL A 307 38.84 24.18 -20.48
CA VAL A 307 38.86 25.38 -21.34
C VAL A 307 39.71 26.48 -20.70
N LEU A 308 39.60 26.71 -19.39
CA LEU A 308 40.44 27.66 -18.66
C LEU A 308 41.91 27.23 -18.68
N TYR A 309 42.19 25.94 -18.46
CA TYR A 309 43.52 25.37 -18.55
C TYR A 309 44.13 25.57 -19.94
N TRP A 310 43.39 25.25 -21.00
CA TRP A 310 43.82 25.48 -22.38
C TRP A 310 44.05 26.97 -22.65
N ARG A 311 43.17 27.86 -22.18
CA ARG A 311 43.30 29.31 -22.39
C ARG A 311 44.48 29.91 -21.63
N CYS A 312 44.80 29.40 -20.44
CA CYS A 312 45.94 29.82 -19.63
C CYS A 312 47.28 29.27 -20.14
N TYR A 313 47.33 28.01 -20.59
CA TYR A 313 48.57 27.40 -21.10
C TYR A 313 48.80 27.65 -22.60
N GLY A 314 47.76 27.76 -23.41
CA GLY A 314 47.85 28.08 -24.84
C GLY A 314 48.32 29.51 -25.13
N ARG A 315 48.04 30.47 -24.23
CA ARG A 315 48.54 31.85 -24.34
C ARG A 315 50.06 31.97 -24.13
N LYS A 316 50.72 31.01 -23.48
CA LYS A 316 52.18 31.04 -23.29
C LYS A 316 53.00 30.72 -24.54
N LYS A 317 52.39 30.20 -25.62
CA LYS A 317 53.12 29.82 -26.85
C LYS A 317 53.19 30.89 -27.95
N TYR A 318 52.52 32.04 -27.82
CA TYR A 318 52.51 33.09 -28.88
C TYR A 318 52.70 34.53 -28.38
N GLY A 319 53.49 34.76 -27.33
CA GLY A 319 53.81 36.14 -26.95
C GLY A 319 54.93 36.26 -25.94
N SER A 320 56.15 36.51 -26.43
CA SER A 320 57.18 37.40 -25.84
C SER A 320 58.57 37.07 -26.42
N GLN A 321 58.80 37.44 -27.68
CA GLN A 321 60.18 37.59 -28.17
C GLN A 321 60.71 38.93 -27.65
N TRP A 322 61.14 38.95 -26.38
CA TRP A 322 61.91 40.06 -25.82
C TRP A 322 63.31 40.00 -26.43
N LEU A 323 63.53 40.83 -27.44
CA LEU A 323 64.86 41.13 -27.97
C LEU A 323 65.64 41.92 -26.91
N LEU A 324 66.61 41.26 -26.28
CA LEU A 324 67.69 41.93 -25.55
C LEU A 324 68.66 42.56 -26.56
N PRO A 325 69.12 43.82 -26.38
CA PRO A 325 70.12 44.40 -27.24
C PRO A 325 71.50 43.86 -26.84
N LEU A 326 72.13 43.08 -27.74
CA LEU A 326 73.53 42.70 -27.62
C LEU A 326 74.42 43.86 -28.09
N TYR A 327 75.18 44.38 -27.13
CA TYR A 327 76.32 45.28 -27.30
C TYR A 327 77.41 44.60 -28.15
N ARG A 328 77.81 45.22 -29.27
CA ARG A 328 79.03 44.83 -30.02
C ARG A 328 79.85 46.06 -30.38
N SER A 329 80.85 46.31 -29.54
CA SER A 329 82.00 47.16 -29.81
C SER A 329 82.86 46.53 -30.93
N ASN A 330 83.29 47.35 -31.89
CA ASN A 330 84.70 47.62 -32.22
C ASN A 330 84.90 47.87 -33.74
N LYS A 331 85.23 49.11 -34.11
CA LYS A 331 86.11 49.42 -35.25
C LYS A 331 86.67 50.84 -35.11
N ASN A 332 87.92 50.90 -34.68
CA ASN A 332 88.79 52.07 -34.67
C ASN A 332 89.02 52.59 -36.11
N GLY A 333 89.09 53.93 -36.25
CA GLY A 333 89.58 54.63 -37.45
C GLY A 333 91.10 54.47 -37.66
N PRO A 334 91.76 55.27 -38.53
CA PRO A 334 91.76 56.74 -38.33
C PRO A 334 91.89 57.64 -39.59
N ASN A 335 91.67 58.94 -39.34
CA ASN A 335 92.29 60.15 -39.93
C ASN A 335 91.91 60.74 -41.31
N ARG A 336 91.18 61.86 -41.22
CA ARG A 336 91.27 63.22 -41.87
C ARG A 336 92.53 63.56 -42.70
N PRO A 337 92.51 64.58 -43.60
CA PRO A 337 92.15 66.02 -43.39
C PRO A 337 91.17 66.59 -44.47
N ARG A 338 90.25 67.56 -44.32
CA ARG A 338 90.15 69.00 -43.93
C ARG A 338 90.86 70.04 -44.83
N SER A 339 90.05 70.82 -45.56
CA SER A 339 90.18 72.24 -45.99
C SER A 339 89.10 72.48 -47.07
N ASP A 340 88.33 73.56 -47.19
CA ASP A 340 88.07 74.79 -46.44
C ASP A 340 86.59 75.18 -46.65
#